data_AF-A0A4Q5ZVL0-F1
#
_entry.id   AF-A0A4Q5ZVL0-F1
#
_cell.length_a   1.000
_cell.length_b   1.000
_cell.length_c   1.000
_cell.angle_alpha   90.00
_cell.angle_beta   90.00
_cell.angle_gamma   90.00
#
_symmetry.space_group_name_H-M   'P 1'
#
loop_
_entity.id
_entity.type
_entity.pdbx_description
1 polymer ?
#
loop_
_entity_poly.entity_id
_entity_poly.type
_entity_poly.pdbx_seq_one_letter_code
_entity_poly.pdbx_strand_id
1 'polypeptide(L)'
;QSMVVVVDNLPPNTTYKSAQAINPDAVILFKTGENSYTRQQPADKTTINEVVVAYPTIAGLSVERIQLVVEMNNNIANTTVNNTFKVKYQQASGEKTIDSNVATTIVNGQPEISNNSGNYNRILATGSLNKPLYIAADSAQCNASRTVADKVKIRVSSALTGDVVEVVGEETAPNSGVFHYTLPTTESTSPDNGDQILQTVKRDTATVKLVDCLDAAGNATSPIENVSTNVLIDPYGIVFDAKTGLPVAGATVTLLDAAGQPIGNDVAFHTDIDTGKLVSIPASQITNAKGEFIYPLVVAGTYSFKVDTSTIPGSTKYTFTSDKSVYPNFPSDKIVNPQWSYGGNFSLANGDPALNIDIPVDPVLSTPTSPLFVKKTATHTTAELGDFEEYTVTVANRGSALTSGVSIKDSLPRGFIYVPGTMRVDGVKVNDPLGGKGPYLTLGLGNLDANKEVKVQYRVQIGPNALNGDGINRVRARDASGTESNEASAKIEVTPGVLMSDAFVVGKVYMDCNRNGMQDVGERGVPGIRLFMEDGTYVVTDREGKYDFYGVSAKTHVLKLDRSTLP
;
A
#
# COMPACT_ATOMS: atom_id res chain seq x y z
N GLN A 1 -67.49 -29.95 10.11
CA GLN A 1 -68.12 -29.46 8.86
C GLN A 1 -67.05 -29.47 7.78
N SER A 2 -67.40 -29.89 6.57
CA SER A 2 -66.48 -29.88 5.42
C SER A 2 -66.25 -28.44 4.98
N MET A 3 -65.18 -27.81 5.49
CA MET A 3 -64.79 -26.45 5.15
C MET A 3 -63.87 -26.43 3.93
N VAL A 4 -63.84 -25.29 3.24
CA VAL A 4 -62.75 -24.97 2.31
C VAL A 4 -61.73 -24.15 3.08
N VAL A 5 -60.48 -24.61 3.13
CA VAL A 5 -59.41 -24.00 3.92
C VAL A 5 -58.32 -23.52 2.99
N VAL A 6 -58.00 -22.24 3.06
CA VAL A 6 -56.83 -21.66 2.41
C VAL A 6 -55.71 -21.59 3.43
N VAL A 7 -54.55 -22.16 3.10
CA VAL A 7 -53.35 -22.18 3.94
C VAL A 7 -52.24 -21.47 3.21
N ASP A 8 -51.76 -20.36 3.74
CA ASP A 8 -50.67 -19.57 3.19
C ASP A 8 -49.48 -19.63 4.16
N ASN A 9 -48.39 -20.26 3.74
CA ASN A 9 -47.13 -20.23 4.48
C ASN A 9 -46.43 -18.93 4.12
N LEU A 10 -46.25 -18.06 5.11
CA LEU A 10 -45.64 -16.77 4.85
C LEU A 10 -44.22 -16.98 4.31
N PRO A 11 -43.77 -16.19 3.34
CA PRO A 11 -42.44 -16.34 2.78
C PRO A 11 -41.35 -15.90 3.79
N PRO A 12 -40.11 -16.40 3.68
CA PRO A 12 -38.96 -15.88 4.42
C PRO A 12 -38.76 -14.38 4.18
N ASN A 13 -38.01 -13.73 5.07
CA ASN A 13 -37.77 -12.28 5.11
C ASN A 13 -39.03 -11.44 5.39
N THR A 14 -40.13 -12.04 5.85
CA THR A 14 -41.38 -11.29 6.10
C THR A 14 -41.92 -11.49 7.51
N THR A 15 -42.70 -10.53 7.99
CA THR A 15 -43.46 -10.56 9.23
C THR A 15 -44.93 -10.32 8.93
N TYR A 16 -45.83 -11.09 9.57
CA TYR A 16 -47.26 -10.91 9.39
C TYR A 16 -47.71 -9.49 9.82
N LYS A 17 -48.50 -8.81 8.97
CA LYS A 17 -49.13 -7.51 9.34
C LYS A 17 -50.62 -7.69 9.62
N SER A 18 -51.36 -8.18 8.63
CA SER A 18 -52.81 -8.39 8.69
C SER A 18 -53.29 -9.35 7.61
N ALA A 19 -54.43 -9.99 7.83
CA ALA A 19 -55.20 -10.70 6.81
C ALA A 19 -56.67 -10.25 6.90
N GLN A 20 -57.35 -10.15 5.77
CA GLN A 20 -58.78 -9.84 5.69
C GLN A 20 -59.41 -10.65 4.56
N ALA A 21 -60.57 -11.24 4.81
CA ALA A 21 -61.37 -11.90 3.78
C ALA A 21 -62.59 -11.04 3.44
N ILE A 22 -62.97 -10.99 2.16
CA ILE A 22 -64.17 -10.23 1.74
C ILE A 22 -65.45 -10.91 2.27
N ASN A 23 -65.47 -12.23 2.33
CA ASN A 23 -66.60 -12.98 2.87
C ASN A 23 -66.63 -12.87 4.40
N PRO A 24 -67.72 -12.34 4.99
CA PRO A 24 -67.84 -12.15 6.43
C PRO A 24 -67.94 -13.47 7.22
N ASP A 25 -68.32 -14.57 6.56
CA ASP A 25 -68.39 -15.90 7.16
C ASP A 25 -67.02 -16.60 7.17
N ALA A 26 -66.03 -16.06 6.47
CA ALA A 26 -64.66 -16.58 6.48
C ALA A 26 -63.97 -16.26 7.81
N VAL A 27 -63.21 -17.22 8.32
CA VAL A 27 -62.53 -17.12 9.61
C VAL A 27 -61.02 -17.19 9.39
N ILE A 28 -60.32 -16.17 9.87
CA ILE A 28 -58.86 -16.17 9.93
C ILE A 28 -58.41 -16.91 11.17
N LEU A 29 -57.47 -17.83 10.98
CA LEU A 29 -56.98 -18.76 11.96
C LEU A 29 -55.45 -18.73 11.99
N PHE A 30 -54.90 -18.84 13.19
CA PHE A 30 -53.46 -18.88 13.46
C PHE A 30 -53.11 -20.23 14.09
N LYS A 31 -52.03 -20.84 13.61
CA LYS A 31 -51.60 -22.15 14.08
C LYS A 31 -51.05 -22.09 15.51
N THR A 32 -51.50 -23.00 16.36
CA THR A 32 -51.04 -23.16 17.76
C THR A 32 -50.42 -24.53 18.03
N GLY A 33 -50.50 -25.45 17.05
CA GLY A 33 -49.89 -26.78 17.12
C GLY A 33 -50.06 -27.57 15.83
N GLU A 34 -49.63 -28.82 15.82
CA GLU A 34 -49.82 -29.76 14.71
C GLU A 34 -51.33 -30.09 14.59
N ASN A 35 -52.04 -29.38 13.71
CA ASN A 35 -53.50 -29.41 13.53
C ASN A 35 -54.34 -28.68 14.59
N SER A 36 -53.76 -27.74 15.33
CA SER A 36 -54.49 -26.86 16.26
C SER A 36 -54.41 -25.41 15.80
N TYR A 37 -55.55 -24.71 15.85
CA TYR A 37 -55.67 -23.33 15.39
C TYR A 37 -56.53 -22.49 16.34
N THR A 38 -56.23 -21.20 16.42
CA THR A 38 -56.98 -20.21 17.19
C THR A 38 -57.41 -19.03 16.32
N ARG A 39 -58.51 -18.38 16.69
CA ARG A 39 -58.93 -17.08 16.11
C ARG A 39 -58.17 -15.91 16.72
N GLN A 40 -57.58 -16.10 17.89
CA GLN A 40 -56.85 -15.05 18.59
C GLN A 40 -55.47 -14.89 17.95
N GLN A 41 -55.25 -13.75 17.31
CA GLN A 41 -53.94 -13.42 16.78
C GLN A 41 -52.89 -13.40 17.90
N PRO A 42 -51.73 -14.08 17.72
CA PRO A 42 -50.59 -13.93 18.61
C PRO A 42 -50.20 -12.45 18.81
N ALA A 43 -49.80 -12.10 20.03
CA ALA A 43 -49.31 -10.75 20.33
C ALA A 43 -47.98 -10.47 19.62
N ASP A 44 -47.08 -11.47 19.62
CA ASP A 44 -45.85 -11.44 18.84
C ASP A 44 -46.11 -11.98 17.43
N LYS A 45 -46.16 -11.07 16.46
CA LYS A 45 -46.45 -11.40 15.06
C LYS A 45 -45.28 -12.09 14.34
N THR A 46 -44.06 -12.06 14.89
CA THR A 46 -42.90 -12.72 14.28
C THR A 46 -43.02 -14.25 14.34
N THR A 47 -43.78 -14.77 15.31
CA THR A 47 -44.06 -16.20 15.49
C THR A 47 -45.09 -16.77 14.49
N ILE A 48 -45.77 -15.91 13.73
CA ILE A 48 -46.78 -16.32 12.75
C ILE A 48 -46.05 -16.73 11.46
N ASN A 49 -45.99 -18.03 11.20
CA ASN A 49 -45.37 -18.59 9.98
C ASN A 49 -46.39 -19.02 8.92
N GLU A 50 -47.65 -19.18 9.32
CA GLU A 50 -48.74 -19.67 8.47
C GLU A 50 -50.01 -18.90 8.82
N VAL A 51 -50.75 -18.48 7.78
CA VAL A 51 -52.07 -17.87 7.91
C VAL A 51 -53.09 -18.80 7.27
N VAL A 52 -54.13 -19.13 8.04
CA VAL A 52 -55.20 -20.01 7.56
C VAL A 52 -56.50 -19.22 7.45
N VAL A 53 -57.20 -19.35 6.33
CA VAL A 53 -58.54 -18.77 6.14
C VAL A 53 -59.51 -19.90 5.85
N ALA A 54 -60.46 -20.12 6.76
CA ALA A 54 -61.46 -21.17 6.66
C ALA A 54 -62.80 -20.59 6.22
N TYR A 55 -63.37 -21.14 5.14
CA TYR A 55 -64.68 -20.84 4.62
C TYR A 55 -65.65 -21.98 4.98
N PRO A 56 -66.77 -21.70 5.68
CA PRO A 56 -67.78 -22.70 5.97
C PRO A 56 -68.38 -23.32 4.70
N THR A 57 -68.66 -22.47 3.70
CA THR A 57 -69.12 -22.84 2.36
C THR A 57 -68.66 -21.80 1.36
N ILE A 58 -68.41 -22.21 0.11
CA ILE A 58 -68.18 -21.32 -1.02
C ILE A 58 -69.21 -21.68 -2.07
N ALA A 59 -69.99 -20.70 -2.54
CA ALA A 59 -71.01 -20.93 -3.56
C ALA A 59 -70.37 -21.26 -4.92
N GLY A 60 -70.99 -22.16 -5.69
CA GLY A 60 -70.57 -22.44 -7.06
C GLY A 60 -70.57 -21.15 -7.90
N LEU A 61 -69.56 -21.00 -8.76
CA LEU A 61 -69.37 -19.82 -9.63
C LEU A 61 -69.15 -18.49 -8.90
N SER A 62 -68.85 -18.52 -7.60
CA SER A 62 -68.45 -17.32 -6.84
C SER A 62 -66.92 -17.13 -6.85
N VAL A 63 -66.49 -15.91 -6.51
CA VAL A 63 -65.07 -15.56 -6.37
C VAL A 63 -64.85 -15.03 -4.96
N GLU A 64 -63.93 -15.65 -4.25
CA GLU A 64 -63.48 -15.20 -2.93
C GLU A 64 -62.16 -14.45 -3.03
N ARG A 65 -61.91 -13.53 -2.09
CA ARG A 65 -60.65 -12.79 -2.02
C ARG A 65 -60.17 -12.65 -0.59
N ILE A 66 -58.87 -12.87 -0.42
CA ILE A 66 -58.13 -12.66 0.82
C ILE A 66 -57.09 -11.59 0.53
N GLN A 67 -57.08 -10.54 1.33
CA GLN A 67 -56.00 -9.57 1.38
C GLN A 67 -55.05 -9.95 2.51
N LEU A 68 -53.89 -10.51 2.15
CA LEU A 68 -52.79 -10.77 3.07
C LEU A 68 -51.75 -9.65 2.93
N VAL A 69 -51.40 -9.03 4.06
CA VAL A 69 -50.36 -8.00 4.13
C VAL A 69 -49.25 -8.51 5.02
N VAL A 70 -48.04 -8.53 4.48
CA VAL A 70 -46.81 -8.83 5.20
C VAL A 70 -45.88 -7.63 5.13
N GLU A 71 -45.06 -7.48 6.16
CA GLU A 71 -44.00 -6.48 6.25
C GLU A 71 -42.66 -7.15 6.01
N MET A 72 -41.85 -6.55 5.16
CA MET A 72 -40.47 -6.99 4.93
C MET A 72 -39.61 -6.62 6.15
N ASN A 73 -38.66 -7.46 6.54
CA ASN A 73 -37.68 -7.06 7.57
C ASN A 73 -36.91 -5.80 7.13
N ASN A 74 -36.50 -4.98 8.09
CA ASN A 74 -35.90 -3.67 7.79
C ASN A 74 -34.46 -3.75 7.26
N ASN A 75 -33.76 -4.86 7.48
CA ASN A 75 -32.36 -5.10 7.12
C ASN A 75 -32.21 -5.87 5.79
N ILE A 76 -33.22 -5.81 4.93
CA ILE A 76 -33.28 -6.65 3.74
C ILE A 76 -32.38 -6.11 2.63
N ALA A 77 -31.45 -6.98 2.23
CA ALA A 77 -30.68 -6.88 0.99
C ALA A 77 -31.55 -7.18 -0.25
N ASN A 78 -30.93 -7.24 -1.44
CA ASN A 78 -31.61 -7.72 -2.64
C ASN A 78 -32.17 -9.13 -2.43
N THR A 79 -33.46 -9.36 -2.69
CA THR A 79 -34.06 -10.69 -2.62
C THR A 79 -35.32 -10.83 -3.49
N THR A 80 -35.70 -12.08 -3.76
CA THR A 80 -36.95 -12.42 -4.45
C THR A 80 -37.89 -13.14 -3.49
N VAL A 81 -39.04 -12.53 -3.21
CA VAL A 81 -40.07 -13.11 -2.36
C VAL A 81 -41.05 -13.88 -3.23
N ASN A 82 -41.09 -15.19 -3.05
CA ASN A 82 -42.05 -16.07 -3.71
C ASN A 82 -43.10 -16.54 -2.70
N ASN A 83 -44.38 -16.34 -3.01
CA ASN A 83 -45.48 -16.82 -2.18
C ASN A 83 -46.45 -17.72 -2.96
N THR A 84 -46.99 -18.73 -2.28
CA THR A 84 -48.01 -19.66 -2.78
C THR A 84 -48.95 -20.03 -1.64
N PHE A 85 -50.25 -20.13 -1.90
CA PHE A 85 -51.20 -20.68 -0.94
C PHE A 85 -51.76 -22.02 -1.41
N LYS A 86 -52.24 -22.81 -0.46
CA LYS A 86 -52.86 -24.12 -0.67
C LYS A 86 -54.34 -24.04 -0.34
N VAL A 87 -55.19 -24.58 -1.21
CA VAL A 87 -56.62 -24.75 -0.95
C VAL A 87 -56.88 -26.21 -0.63
N LYS A 88 -57.38 -26.48 0.58
CA LYS A 88 -57.79 -27.81 1.07
C LYS A 88 -59.30 -27.87 1.20
N TYR A 89 -59.91 -28.92 0.68
CA TYR A 89 -61.35 -29.14 0.80
C TYR A 89 -61.71 -30.62 0.70
N GLN A 90 -62.85 -31.01 1.27
CA GLN A 90 -63.32 -32.39 1.26
C GLN A 90 -64.13 -32.71 -0.01
N GLN A 91 -63.87 -33.85 -0.63
CA GLN A 91 -64.65 -34.43 -1.71
C GLN A 91 -65.13 -35.84 -1.32
N ALA A 92 -66.03 -36.43 -2.10
CA ALA A 92 -66.58 -37.77 -1.83
C ALA A 92 -65.49 -38.87 -1.71
N SER A 93 -64.32 -38.67 -2.33
CA SER A 93 -63.18 -39.59 -2.32
C SER A 93 -62.10 -39.23 -1.27
N GLY A 94 -62.32 -38.24 -0.41
CA GLY A 94 -61.35 -37.76 0.59
C GLY A 94 -60.97 -36.28 0.43
N GLU A 95 -59.96 -35.84 1.18
CA GLU A 95 -59.44 -34.47 1.11
C GLU A 95 -58.65 -34.25 -0.18
N LYS A 96 -58.88 -33.09 -0.82
CA LYS A 96 -58.11 -32.62 -1.96
C LYS A 96 -57.37 -31.34 -1.60
N THR A 97 -56.09 -31.26 -1.98
CA THR A 97 -55.25 -30.06 -1.86
C THR A 97 -54.87 -29.56 -3.25
N ILE A 98 -54.90 -28.24 -3.45
CA ILE A 98 -54.50 -27.58 -4.70
C ILE A 98 -53.58 -26.40 -4.35
N ASP A 99 -52.43 -26.30 -5.01
CA ASP A 99 -51.52 -25.15 -4.90
C ASP A 99 -51.96 -24.02 -5.86
N SER A 100 -51.79 -22.77 -5.42
CA SER A 100 -51.93 -21.60 -6.29
C SER A 100 -50.76 -21.49 -7.27
N ASN A 101 -50.86 -20.55 -8.23
CA ASN A 101 -49.68 -20.05 -8.91
C ASN A 101 -48.72 -19.36 -7.92
N VAL A 102 -47.44 -19.23 -8.30
CA VAL A 102 -46.45 -18.46 -7.54
C VAL A 102 -46.68 -16.97 -7.78
N ALA A 103 -46.77 -16.20 -6.69
CA ALA A 103 -46.69 -14.75 -6.71
C ALA A 103 -45.27 -14.32 -6.35
N THR A 104 -44.62 -13.56 -7.23
CA THR A 104 -43.22 -13.15 -7.07
C THR A 104 -43.13 -11.63 -6.90
N THR A 105 -42.42 -11.19 -5.86
CA THR A 105 -42.10 -9.78 -5.62
C THR A 105 -40.59 -9.63 -5.50
N ILE A 106 -39.99 -8.75 -6.31
CA ILE A 106 -38.57 -8.39 -6.20
C ILE A 106 -38.46 -7.25 -5.20
N VAL A 107 -37.64 -7.43 -4.18
CA VAL A 107 -37.32 -6.41 -3.19
C VAL A 107 -35.88 -5.97 -3.43
N ASN A 108 -35.73 -4.74 -3.90
CA ASN A 108 -34.42 -4.18 -4.19
C ASN A 108 -33.77 -3.72 -2.87
N GLY A 109 -32.55 -4.16 -2.66
CA GLY A 109 -31.62 -3.74 -1.62
C GLY A 109 -30.20 -4.02 -2.10
N GLN A 110 -29.19 -3.75 -1.27
CA GLN A 110 -27.83 -4.20 -1.55
C GLN A 110 -27.37 -5.08 -0.39
N PRO A 111 -26.89 -6.30 -0.65
CA PRO A 111 -26.24 -7.09 0.40
C PRO A 111 -24.98 -6.37 0.88
N GLU A 112 -24.75 -6.41 2.18
CA GLU A 112 -23.61 -5.77 2.82
C GLU A 112 -22.87 -6.79 3.70
N ILE A 113 -21.56 -6.63 3.81
CA ILE A 113 -20.73 -7.35 4.77
C ILE A 113 -19.81 -6.36 5.46
N SER A 114 -19.72 -6.44 6.77
CA SER A 114 -19.01 -5.49 7.61
C SER A 114 -18.18 -6.20 8.68
N ASN A 115 -17.13 -5.55 9.15
CA ASN A 115 -16.47 -5.88 10.41
C ASN A 115 -17.03 -4.96 11.50
N ASN A 116 -17.22 -5.47 12.70
CA ASN A 116 -17.97 -4.81 13.77
C ASN A 116 -17.23 -4.86 15.10
N SER A 117 -17.76 -4.16 16.09
CA SER A 117 -17.39 -4.34 17.49
C SER A 117 -17.87 -5.70 18.00
N GLY A 118 -17.31 -6.16 19.13
CA GLY A 118 -17.64 -7.48 19.71
C GLY A 118 -19.11 -7.67 20.08
N ASN A 119 -19.86 -6.59 20.23
CA ASN A 119 -21.31 -6.58 20.45
C ASN A 119 -22.15 -6.34 19.18
N TYR A 120 -21.54 -6.24 18.00
CA TYR A 120 -22.19 -6.00 16.70
C TYR A 120 -23.01 -4.70 16.60
N ASN A 121 -22.81 -3.74 17.51
CA ASN A 121 -23.57 -2.49 17.54
C ASN A 121 -22.93 -1.36 16.72
N ARG A 122 -21.71 -1.58 16.22
CA ARG A 122 -20.95 -0.57 15.47
C ARG A 122 -20.06 -1.22 14.43
N ILE A 123 -20.12 -0.72 13.20
CA ILE A 123 -19.20 -1.07 12.11
C ILE A 123 -17.82 -0.45 12.38
N LEU A 124 -16.77 -1.25 12.22
CA LEU A 124 -15.37 -0.90 12.40
C LEU A 124 -14.59 -1.07 11.08
N ALA A 125 -13.99 0.01 10.60
CA ALA A 125 -13.11 -0.01 9.43
C ALA A 125 -11.73 -0.66 9.72
N THR A 126 -11.44 -0.93 11.00
CA THR A 126 -10.15 -1.46 11.46
C THR A 126 -10.31 -2.71 12.30
N GLY A 127 -9.30 -3.57 12.25
CA GLY A 127 -9.10 -4.70 13.17
C GLY A 127 -7.79 -4.56 13.92
N SER A 128 -7.55 -5.45 14.87
CA SER A 128 -6.30 -5.47 15.65
C SER A 128 -5.70 -6.86 15.71
N LEU A 129 -4.37 -6.92 15.78
CA LEU A 129 -3.66 -8.18 15.94
C LEU A 129 -4.04 -8.88 17.24
N ASN A 130 -4.14 -10.21 17.17
CA ASN A 130 -4.47 -11.07 18.31
C ASN A 130 -5.84 -10.76 18.92
N LYS A 131 -6.71 -10.08 18.15
CA LYS A 131 -8.12 -9.81 18.48
C LYS A 131 -8.98 -10.27 17.30
N PRO A 132 -10.16 -10.84 17.57
CA PRO A 132 -11.00 -11.34 16.50
C PRO A 132 -11.62 -10.20 15.67
N LEU A 133 -11.91 -10.51 14.41
CA LEU A 133 -12.82 -9.74 13.57
C LEU A 133 -14.25 -10.23 13.82
N TYR A 134 -15.20 -9.31 13.99
CA TYR A 134 -16.61 -9.62 14.22
C TYR A 134 -17.41 -9.30 12.96
N ILE A 135 -17.61 -10.32 12.13
CA ILE A 135 -18.14 -10.16 10.78
C ILE A 135 -19.66 -10.28 10.83
N ALA A 136 -20.36 -9.29 10.27
CA ALA A 136 -21.79 -9.34 10.04
C ALA A 136 -22.08 -9.24 8.55
N ALA A 137 -23.00 -10.06 8.05
CA ALA A 137 -23.50 -9.99 6.69
C ALA A 137 -25.03 -9.82 6.71
N ASP A 138 -25.50 -8.76 6.04
CA ASP A 138 -26.92 -8.53 5.77
C ASP A 138 -27.21 -9.09 4.36
N SER A 139 -27.82 -10.27 4.30
CA SER A 139 -28.01 -11.00 3.05
C SER A 139 -29.33 -11.77 3.03
N ALA A 140 -30.43 -11.03 2.84
CA ALA A 140 -31.79 -11.59 2.76
C ALA A 140 -31.97 -12.67 1.68
N GLN A 141 -31.18 -12.66 0.60
CA GLN A 141 -31.19 -13.73 -0.41
C GLN A 141 -30.74 -15.10 0.13
N CYS A 142 -29.97 -15.12 1.23
CA CYS A 142 -29.56 -16.36 1.90
C CYS A 142 -30.51 -16.80 3.01
N ASN A 143 -31.49 -15.96 3.37
CA ASN A 143 -32.52 -16.31 4.34
C ASN A 143 -33.67 -17.03 3.61
N ALA A 144 -33.58 -18.36 3.61
CA ALA A 144 -34.47 -19.27 2.92
C ALA A 144 -35.51 -19.91 3.87
N SER A 145 -35.31 -19.84 5.18
CA SER A 145 -36.14 -20.51 6.17
C SER A 145 -36.67 -19.55 7.23
N ARG A 146 -37.95 -19.71 7.58
CA ARG A 146 -38.56 -18.94 8.68
C ARG A 146 -38.30 -19.52 10.07
N THR A 147 -37.93 -20.79 10.13
CA THR A 147 -37.98 -21.60 11.36
C THR A 147 -36.64 -22.20 11.74
N VAL A 148 -35.67 -22.17 10.83
CA VAL A 148 -34.32 -22.69 11.03
C VAL A 148 -33.37 -21.59 10.63
N ALA A 149 -32.32 -21.36 11.42
CA ALA A 149 -31.27 -20.41 11.08
C ALA A 149 -30.51 -20.91 9.83
N ASP A 150 -30.40 -20.05 8.83
CA ASP A 150 -29.63 -20.33 7.62
C ASP A 150 -28.13 -20.02 7.80
N LYS A 151 -27.33 -20.39 6.80
CA LYS A 151 -25.86 -20.25 6.85
C LYS A 151 -25.32 -19.55 5.61
N VAL A 152 -24.15 -18.94 5.75
CA VAL A 152 -23.42 -18.31 4.65
C VAL A 152 -21.94 -18.66 4.68
N LYS A 153 -21.32 -18.72 3.51
CA LYS A 153 -19.88 -18.89 3.36
C LYS A 153 -19.20 -17.52 3.24
N ILE A 154 -18.24 -17.27 4.11
CA ILE A 154 -17.43 -16.05 4.15
C ILE A 154 -15.98 -16.43 3.89
N ARG A 155 -15.28 -15.65 3.07
CA ARG A 155 -13.85 -15.78 2.83
C ARG A 155 -13.15 -14.51 3.29
N VAL A 156 -12.10 -14.67 4.08
CA VAL A 156 -11.25 -13.56 4.52
C VAL A 156 -9.83 -13.80 4.01
N SER A 157 -9.21 -12.78 3.42
CA SER A 157 -7.85 -12.86 2.89
C SER A 157 -6.97 -11.71 3.35
N SER A 158 -5.77 -12.01 3.85
CA SER A 158 -4.72 -11.04 4.13
C SER A 158 -3.99 -10.64 2.85
N ALA A 159 -3.76 -9.34 2.65
CA ALA A 159 -3.03 -8.83 1.49
C ALA A 159 -1.51 -9.02 1.60
N LEU A 160 -0.94 -8.89 2.81
CA LEU A 160 0.51 -8.95 3.01
C LEU A 160 1.05 -10.35 3.29
N THR A 161 0.32 -11.19 4.01
CA THR A 161 0.75 -12.58 4.30
C THR A 161 0.28 -13.55 3.24
N GLY A 162 -0.79 -13.20 2.51
CA GLY A 162 -1.45 -14.08 1.53
C GLY A 162 -2.30 -15.18 2.16
N ASP A 163 -2.54 -15.12 3.47
CA ASP A 163 -3.37 -16.08 4.18
C ASP A 163 -4.85 -15.97 3.77
N VAL A 164 -5.52 -17.11 3.66
CA VAL A 164 -6.93 -17.19 3.24
C VAL A 164 -7.69 -18.15 4.14
N VAL A 165 -8.69 -17.61 4.83
CA VAL A 165 -9.57 -18.38 5.73
C VAL A 165 -10.99 -18.41 5.17
N GLU A 166 -11.57 -19.59 5.07
CA GLU A 166 -12.99 -19.78 4.74
C GLU A 166 -13.78 -20.22 5.96
N VAL A 167 -14.84 -19.49 6.26
CA VAL A 167 -15.64 -19.67 7.47
C VAL A 167 -17.13 -19.66 7.16
N VAL A 168 -17.93 -20.18 8.09
CA VAL A 168 -19.39 -20.28 7.96
C VAL A 168 -20.04 -19.36 8.96
N GLY A 169 -20.70 -18.31 8.48
CA GLY A 169 -21.56 -17.46 9.28
C GLY A 169 -22.93 -18.09 9.48
N GLU A 170 -23.51 -17.87 10.66
CA GLU A 170 -24.84 -18.39 11.03
C GLU A 170 -25.81 -17.23 11.23
N GLU A 171 -27.05 -17.43 10.80
CA GLU A 171 -28.11 -16.46 10.98
C GLU A 171 -28.38 -16.22 12.49
N THR A 172 -28.46 -14.95 12.88
CA THR A 172 -28.59 -14.53 14.29
C THR A 172 -29.87 -15.03 14.97
N ALA A 173 -30.93 -15.19 14.20
CA ALA A 173 -32.19 -15.80 14.58
C ALA A 173 -32.90 -16.28 13.31
N PRO A 174 -33.73 -17.33 13.36
CA PRO A 174 -34.51 -17.75 12.20
C PRO A 174 -35.25 -16.56 11.58
N ASN A 175 -35.21 -16.45 10.27
CA ASN A 175 -35.87 -15.40 9.50
C ASN A 175 -35.32 -13.98 9.71
N SER A 176 -34.13 -13.77 10.29
CA SER A 176 -33.57 -12.44 10.51
C SER A 176 -32.89 -11.85 9.27
N GLY A 177 -32.27 -12.68 8.43
CA GLY A 177 -31.45 -12.26 7.29
C GLY A 177 -30.09 -11.65 7.66
N VAL A 178 -29.71 -11.67 8.94
CA VAL A 178 -28.42 -11.19 9.45
C VAL A 178 -27.58 -12.38 9.89
N PHE A 179 -26.36 -12.50 9.36
CA PHE A 179 -25.45 -13.60 9.65
C PHE A 179 -24.20 -13.09 10.37
N HIS A 180 -23.80 -13.76 11.45
CA HIS A 180 -22.62 -13.38 12.24
C HIS A 180 -21.53 -14.46 12.19
N TYR A 181 -20.27 -14.02 12.25
CA TYR A 181 -19.12 -14.89 12.48
C TYR A 181 -18.00 -14.14 13.21
N THR A 182 -17.34 -14.81 14.15
CA THR A 182 -16.18 -14.28 14.87
C THR A 182 -14.91 -14.98 14.39
N LEU A 183 -14.03 -14.27 13.70
CA LEU A 183 -12.77 -14.80 13.15
C LEU A 183 -11.57 -14.37 14.00
N PRO A 184 -10.88 -15.28 14.71
CA PRO A 184 -9.64 -14.96 15.39
C PRO A 184 -8.54 -14.49 14.43
N THR A 185 -7.63 -13.63 14.91
CA THR A 185 -6.42 -13.22 14.17
C THR A 185 -5.17 -13.54 14.98
N THR A 186 -4.04 -13.77 14.33
CA THR A 186 -2.73 -13.95 14.95
C THR A 186 -1.65 -13.19 14.17
N GLU A 187 -0.67 -12.61 14.88
CA GLU A 187 0.48 -11.99 14.24
C GLU A 187 1.44 -13.05 13.67
N SER A 188 1.54 -13.11 12.34
CA SER A 188 2.48 -13.99 11.63
C SER A 188 2.75 -13.45 10.23
N THR A 189 3.99 -13.60 9.75
CA THR A 189 4.37 -13.28 8.37
C THR A 189 4.14 -14.43 7.40
N SER A 190 3.86 -15.62 7.92
CA SER A 190 3.61 -16.83 7.12
C SER A 190 2.13 -17.20 7.20
N PRO A 191 1.47 -17.52 6.07
CA PRO A 191 0.08 -17.95 6.05
C PRO A 191 -0.09 -19.40 6.54
N ASP A 192 -1.25 -19.73 7.07
CA ASP A 192 -1.69 -21.08 7.43
C ASP A 192 -3.15 -21.31 7.02
N ASN A 193 -3.34 -21.61 5.74
CA ASN A 193 -4.66 -21.91 5.16
C ASN A 193 -5.31 -23.19 5.72
N GLY A 194 -4.66 -23.91 6.65
CA GLY A 194 -5.17 -25.14 7.26
C GLY A 194 -5.99 -24.91 8.53
N ASP A 195 -5.98 -23.70 9.09
CA ASP A 195 -6.71 -23.37 10.31
C ASP A 195 -7.88 -22.39 10.08
N GLN A 196 -8.53 -21.98 11.17
CA GLN A 196 -9.62 -21.00 11.16
C GLN A 196 -9.21 -19.70 11.85
N ILE A 197 -7.94 -19.31 11.69
CA ILE A 197 -7.34 -18.12 12.29
C ILE A 197 -6.70 -17.32 11.15
N LEU A 198 -6.96 -16.01 11.08
CA LEU A 198 -6.30 -15.19 10.08
C LEU A 198 -4.87 -14.85 10.54
N GLN A 199 -3.85 -15.35 9.84
CA GLN A 199 -2.47 -14.91 10.03
C GLN A 199 -2.25 -13.59 9.28
N THR A 200 -2.01 -12.52 10.02
CA THR A 200 -1.89 -11.16 9.49
C THR A 200 -0.78 -10.40 10.20
N VAL A 201 -0.42 -9.22 9.67
CA VAL A 201 0.53 -8.29 10.29
C VAL A 201 -0.10 -6.90 10.44
N LYS A 202 0.60 -5.97 11.11
CA LYS A 202 0.14 -4.57 11.15
C LYS A 202 0.25 -3.91 9.78
N ARG A 203 -0.61 -2.90 9.52
CA ARG A 203 -0.78 -2.23 8.22
C ARG A 203 -1.25 -3.14 7.08
N ASP A 204 -1.66 -4.36 7.40
CA ASP A 204 -2.27 -5.26 6.44
C ASP A 204 -3.71 -4.84 6.13
N THR A 205 -4.21 -5.30 4.98
CA THR A 205 -5.61 -5.18 4.59
C THR A 205 -6.23 -6.57 4.53
N ALA A 206 -7.14 -6.87 5.46
CA ALA A 206 -7.95 -8.07 5.41
C ALA A 206 -9.20 -7.79 4.55
N THR A 207 -9.33 -8.50 3.43
CA THR A 207 -10.52 -8.43 2.57
C THR A 207 -11.52 -9.49 3.03
N VAL A 208 -12.71 -9.08 3.47
CA VAL A 208 -13.79 -9.95 3.91
C VAL A 208 -14.83 -10.01 2.79
N LYS A 209 -15.14 -11.21 2.29
CA LYS A 209 -16.05 -11.43 1.16
C LYS A 209 -17.14 -12.44 1.52
N LEU A 210 -18.38 -12.11 1.20
CA LEU A 210 -19.50 -13.06 1.21
C LEU A 210 -19.50 -13.84 -0.10
N VAL A 211 -19.45 -15.18 -0.01
CA VAL A 211 -19.14 -16.04 -1.18
C VAL A 211 -20.34 -16.87 -1.62
N ASP A 212 -21.07 -17.49 -0.69
CA ASP A 212 -22.19 -18.37 -1.02
C ASP A 212 -23.26 -18.34 0.09
N CYS A 213 -24.52 -18.51 -0.29
CA CYS A 213 -25.56 -18.99 0.62
C CYS A 213 -25.38 -20.50 0.83
N LEU A 214 -25.58 -20.97 2.06
CA LEU A 214 -25.47 -22.37 2.42
C LEU A 214 -26.81 -22.91 2.94
N ASP A 215 -27.12 -24.16 2.65
CA ASP A 215 -28.24 -24.84 3.30
C ASP A 215 -27.92 -25.21 4.76
N ALA A 216 -28.90 -25.74 5.50
CA ALA A 216 -28.72 -26.16 6.89
C ALA A 216 -27.60 -27.22 7.07
N ALA A 217 -27.34 -28.03 6.04
CA ALA A 217 -26.27 -29.03 6.00
C ALA A 217 -24.91 -28.45 5.60
N GLY A 218 -24.83 -27.17 5.24
CA GLY A 218 -23.60 -26.46 4.86
C GLY A 218 -23.24 -26.56 3.37
N ASN A 219 -24.13 -27.07 2.51
CA ASN A 219 -23.88 -27.15 1.08
C ASN A 219 -24.19 -25.81 0.41
N ALA A 220 -23.36 -25.41 -0.55
CA ALA A 220 -23.59 -24.19 -1.32
C ALA A 220 -24.86 -24.29 -2.16
N THR A 221 -25.72 -23.28 -2.06
CA THR A 221 -26.99 -23.19 -2.78
C THR A 221 -27.00 -22.11 -3.84
N SER A 222 -26.35 -20.97 -3.57
CA SER A 222 -26.29 -19.84 -4.49
C SER A 222 -25.03 -19.01 -4.28
N PRO A 223 -24.23 -18.77 -5.34
CA PRO A 223 -23.04 -17.94 -5.25
C PRO A 223 -23.39 -16.45 -5.15
N ILE A 224 -22.54 -15.73 -4.42
CA ILE A 224 -22.64 -14.30 -4.22
C ILE A 224 -21.39 -13.64 -4.80
N GLU A 225 -21.62 -12.70 -5.71
CA GLU A 225 -20.57 -11.89 -6.29
C GLU A 225 -20.61 -10.46 -5.77
N ASN A 226 -19.45 -9.82 -5.69
CA ASN A 226 -19.29 -8.39 -5.44
C ASN A 226 -19.78 -7.88 -4.07
N VAL A 227 -19.83 -8.72 -3.05
CA VAL A 227 -20.13 -8.31 -1.67
C VAL A 227 -18.88 -8.49 -0.81
N SER A 228 -18.19 -7.40 -0.54
CA SER A 228 -16.94 -7.41 0.23
C SER A 228 -16.69 -6.10 0.97
N THR A 229 -15.90 -6.18 2.03
CA THR A 229 -15.36 -5.02 2.75
C THR A 229 -13.88 -5.21 3.04
N ASN A 230 -13.17 -4.10 3.25
CA ASN A 230 -11.76 -4.10 3.61
C ASN A 230 -11.59 -3.64 5.05
N VAL A 231 -10.77 -4.37 5.80
CA VAL A 231 -10.47 -4.10 7.20
C VAL A 231 -8.97 -3.86 7.32
N LEU A 232 -8.58 -2.66 7.76
CA LEU A 232 -7.17 -2.34 8.01
C LEU A 232 -6.74 -2.86 9.38
N ILE A 233 -5.68 -3.66 9.43
CA ILE A 233 -5.19 -4.26 10.67
C ILE A 233 -4.16 -3.32 11.32
N ASP A 234 -4.49 -2.78 12.49
CA ASP A 234 -3.67 -1.83 13.26
C ASP A 234 -2.97 -0.77 12.36
N PRO A 235 -3.73 0.09 11.65
CA PRO A 235 -3.14 1.09 10.76
C PRO A 235 -2.37 2.16 11.54
N TYR A 236 -1.19 2.51 11.03
CA TYR A 236 -0.34 3.58 11.55
C TYR A 236 0.40 4.26 10.41
N GLY A 237 0.84 5.50 10.64
CA GLY A 237 1.77 6.21 9.78
C GLY A 237 3.17 6.23 10.35
N ILE A 238 4.18 6.41 9.51
CA ILE A 238 5.60 6.51 9.91
C ILE A 238 6.16 7.88 9.53
N VAL A 239 6.77 8.59 10.48
CA VAL A 239 7.71 9.68 10.15
C VAL A 239 9.08 9.06 9.90
N PHE A 240 9.69 9.35 8.75
CA PHE A 240 10.96 8.75 8.35
C PHE A 240 11.92 9.75 7.71
N ASP A 241 13.21 9.45 7.81
CA ASP A 241 14.30 10.23 7.24
C ASP A 241 14.30 10.05 5.72
N ALA A 242 14.04 11.13 4.97
CA ALA A 242 13.89 11.12 3.53
C ALA A 242 15.16 10.64 2.78
N LYS A 243 16.34 10.76 3.41
CA LYS A 243 17.62 10.34 2.83
C LYS A 243 17.87 8.85 3.04
N THR A 244 17.55 8.32 4.22
CA THR A 244 17.91 6.95 4.60
C THR A 244 16.74 5.96 4.54
N GLY A 245 15.50 6.45 4.53
CA GLY A 245 14.29 5.64 4.65
C GLY A 245 14.03 5.10 6.06
N LEU A 246 14.92 5.39 7.02
CA LEU A 246 14.82 4.89 8.39
C LEU A 246 13.79 5.68 9.20
N PRO A 247 13.09 5.04 10.15
CA PRO A 247 12.11 5.70 10.99
C PRO A 247 12.73 6.76 11.91
N VAL A 248 11.96 7.82 12.19
CA VAL A 248 12.37 8.95 13.04
C VAL A 248 11.49 9.01 14.28
N ALA A 249 12.09 8.68 15.42
CA ALA A 249 11.45 8.72 16.74
C ALA A 249 11.44 10.13 17.33
N GLY A 250 10.41 10.44 18.13
CA GLY A 250 10.31 11.69 18.89
C GLY A 250 9.82 12.91 18.10
N ALA A 251 9.43 12.75 16.84
CA ALA A 251 8.79 13.80 16.07
C ALA A 251 7.36 14.03 16.59
N THR A 252 6.92 15.28 16.75
CA THR A 252 5.54 15.57 17.13
C THR A 252 4.70 15.78 15.88
N VAL A 253 3.75 14.88 15.62
CA VAL A 253 2.81 14.92 14.50
C VAL A 253 1.48 15.47 14.98
N THR A 254 1.07 16.60 14.41
CA THR A 254 -0.22 17.24 14.70
C THR A 254 -1.15 17.13 13.50
N LEU A 255 -2.37 16.63 13.72
CA LEU A 255 -3.47 16.70 12.77
C LEU A 255 -4.16 18.07 12.93
N LEU A 256 -4.23 18.81 11.82
CA LEU A 256 -4.80 20.15 11.76
C LEU A 256 -6.15 20.13 11.03
N ASP A 257 -7.07 20.99 11.45
CA ASP A 257 -8.34 21.25 10.76
C ASP A 257 -8.17 22.12 9.50
N ALA A 258 -9.30 22.43 8.84
CA ALA A 258 -9.32 23.25 7.63
C ALA A 258 -8.78 24.68 7.81
N ALA A 259 -8.78 25.20 9.06
CA ALA A 259 -8.23 26.51 9.41
C ALA A 259 -6.74 26.44 9.82
N GLY A 260 -6.13 25.24 9.76
CA GLY A 260 -4.75 25.01 10.16
C GLY A 260 -4.54 25.00 11.68
N GLN A 261 -5.61 24.85 12.47
CA GLN A 261 -5.52 24.72 13.92
C GLN A 261 -5.48 23.24 14.32
N PRO A 262 -4.81 22.86 15.43
CA PRO A 262 -4.91 21.50 15.95
C PRO A 262 -6.37 21.10 16.13
N ILE A 263 -6.74 19.89 15.70
CA ILE A 263 -8.11 19.41 15.83
C ILE A 263 -8.60 19.46 17.28
N GLY A 264 -9.90 19.70 17.45
CA GLY A 264 -10.54 19.64 18.76
C GLY A 264 -10.59 18.22 19.33
N ASN A 265 -11.01 18.12 20.59
CA ASN A 265 -11.44 16.84 21.14
C ASN A 265 -12.59 16.28 20.30
N ASP A 266 -12.75 14.96 20.32
CA ASP A 266 -13.83 14.26 19.61
C ASP A 266 -13.82 14.41 18.07
N VAL A 267 -12.64 14.64 17.49
CA VAL A 267 -12.44 14.66 16.03
C VAL A 267 -11.73 13.40 15.53
N ALA A 268 -10.72 12.94 16.26
CA ALA A 268 -9.98 11.72 15.98
C ALA A 268 -10.16 10.72 17.12
N PHE A 269 -10.24 9.43 16.78
CA PHE A 269 -10.57 8.38 17.71
C PHE A 269 -9.80 7.10 17.41
N HIS A 270 -9.61 6.28 18.44
CA HIS A 270 -9.56 4.84 18.26
C HIS A 270 -10.87 4.24 18.77
N THR A 271 -11.24 3.08 18.24
CA THR A 271 -12.42 2.36 18.69
C THR A 271 -12.00 1.22 19.59
N ASP A 272 -12.60 1.13 20.77
CA ASP A 272 -12.49 -0.06 21.61
C ASP A 272 -13.19 -1.23 20.91
N ILE A 273 -12.44 -2.29 20.60
CA ILE A 273 -12.94 -3.36 19.73
C ILE A 273 -14.06 -4.18 20.40
N ASP A 274 -14.03 -4.33 21.72
CA ASP A 274 -14.97 -5.17 22.46
C ASP A 274 -16.31 -4.44 22.64
N THR A 275 -16.26 -3.14 22.99
CA THR A 275 -17.46 -2.34 23.31
C THR A 275 -17.98 -1.52 22.13
N GLY A 276 -17.15 -1.23 21.13
CA GLY A 276 -17.44 -0.30 20.04
C GLY A 276 -17.39 1.17 20.46
N LYS A 277 -16.96 1.48 21.69
CA LYS A 277 -16.88 2.85 22.19
C LYS A 277 -15.72 3.60 21.54
N LEU A 278 -15.99 4.83 21.10
CA LEU A 278 -14.93 5.73 20.66
C LEU A 278 -14.18 6.32 21.84
N VAL A 279 -12.87 6.33 21.72
CA VAL A 279 -11.96 6.99 22.65
C VAL A 279 -11.21 8.06 21.87
N SER A 280 -11.36 9.32 22.31
CA SER A 280 -10.75 10.47 21.64
C SER A 280 -9.23 10.37 21.68
N ILE A 281 -8.61 10.62 20.54
CA ILE A 281 -7.16 10.76 20.37
C ILE A 281 -6.84 12.26 20.36
N PRO A 282 -5.75 12.70 21.02
CA PRO A 282 -5.33 14.09 20.98
C PRO A 282 -4.87 14.50 19.58
N ALA A 283 -4.96 15.80 19.28
CA ALA A 283 -4.52 16.38 18.01
C ALA A 283 -3.04 16.16 17.70
N SER A 284 -2.21 15.97 18.72
CA SER A 284 -0.76 15.79 18.60
C SER A 284 -0.33 14.45 19.17
N GLN A 285 0.58 13.78 18.47
CA GLN A 285 1.21 12.54 18.90
C GLN A 285 2.71 12.62 18.73
N ILE A 286 3.45 11.98 19.63
CA ILE A 286 4.90 11.85 19.52
C ILE A 286 5.20 10.49 18.91
N THR A 287 6.00 10.47 17.85
CA THR A 287 6.37 9.20 17.20
C THR A 287 7.18 8.31 18.13
N ASN A 288 6.86 7.03 18.13
CA ASN A 288 7.56 6.04 18.96
C ASN A 288 8.96 5.70 18.39
N ALA A 289 9.65 4.72 18.99
CA ALA A 289 10.99 4.29 18.55
C ALA A 289 11.06 3.79 17.09
N LYS A 290 9.91 3.38 16.51
CA LYS A 290 9.75 2.96 15.12
C LYS A 290 9.20 4.06 14.22
N GLY A 291 9.13 5.30 14.71
CA GLY A 291 8.62 6.45 13.96
C GLY A 291 7.10 6.47 13.80
N GLU A 292 6.37 5.62 14.53
CA GLU A 292 4.94 5.37 14.29
C GLU A 292 4.04 6.39 15.00
N PHE A 293 2.92 6.77 14.36
CA PHE A 293 1.81 7.57 14.92
C PHE A 293 0.46 7.03 14.38
N ILE A 294 -0.67 7.30 15.06
CA ILE A 294 -1.96 6.67 14.72
C ILE A 294 -3.16 7.65 14.64
N TYR A 295 -3.87 7.68 13.51
CA TYR A 295 -5.16 8.37 13.41
C TYR A 295 -6.19 7.43 12.73
N PRO A 296 -6.54 6.30 13.38
CA PRO A 296 -7.24 5.20 12.73
C PRO A 296 -8.69 5.57 12.37
N LEU A 297 -9.32 6.50 13.09
CA LEU A 297 -10.61 7.05 12.72
C LEU A 297 -10.58 8.57 12.90
N VAL A 298 -10.93 9.30 11.85
CA VAL A 298 -11.12 10.74 11.87
C VAL A 298 -12.49 11.02 11.25
N VAL A 299 -13.27 11.89 11.88
CA VAL A 299 -14.58 12.27 11.34
C VAL A 299 -14.45 12.95 9.98
N ALA A 300 -15.54 12.96 9.20
CA ALA A 300 -15.53 13.63 7.90
C ALA A 300 -15.20 15.12 8.02
N GLY A 301 -14.33 15.62 7.14
CA GLY A 301 -13.83 16.99 7.19
C GLY A 301 -12.59 17.18 6.32
N THR A 302 -12.03 18.39 6.35
CA THR A 302 -10.76 18.71 5.66
C THR A 302 -9.66 18.94 6.68
N TYR A 303 -8.50 18.31 6.45
CA TYR A 303 -7.40 18.25 7.39
C TYR A 303 -6.04 18.41 6.70
N SER A 304 -4.99 18.63 7.48
CA SER A 304 -3.59 18.53 7.05
C SER A 304 -2.72 18.02 8.20
N PHE A 305 -1.50 17.55 7.88
CA PHE A 305 -0.51 17.18 8.89
C PHE A 305 0.55 18.25 9.05
N LYS A 306 1.00 18.46 10.29
CA LYS A 306 2.20 19.22 10.62
C LYS A 306 3.12 18.34 11.45
N VAL A 307 4.41 18.36 11.12
CA VAL A 307 5.45 17.70 11.93
C VAL A 307 6.33 18.76 12.56
N ASP A 308 6.33 18.82 13.89
CA ASP A 308 7.33 19.58 14.64
C ASP A 308 8.58 18.72 14.83
N THR A 309 9.62 19.07 14.07
CA THR A 309 10.91 18.38 14.09
C THR A 309 11.81 18.83 15.24
N SER A 310 11.44 19.88 15.98
CA SER A 310 12.23 20.37 17.12
C SER A 310 12.19 19.44 18.33
N THR A 311 11.14 18.60 18.42
CA THR A 311 10.98 17.61 19.49
C THR A 311 11.78 16.33 19.26
N ILE A 312 12.36 16.15 18.06
CA ILE A 312 13.17 14.98 17.72
C ILE A 312 14.46 15.01 18.56
N PRO A 313 14.71 13.97 19.38
CA PRO A 313 15.92 13.88 20.18
C PRO A 313 17.15 13.55 19.31
N GLY A 314 18.33 13.92 19.81
CA GLY A 314 19.62 13.60 19.16
C GLY A 314 20.26 14.77 18.43
N SER A 315 21.36 14.47 17.74
CA SER A 315 22.21 15.47 17.06
C SER A 315 21.73 15.79 15.65
N THR A 316 21.02 14.88 14.99
CA THR A 316 20.44 15.11 13.67
C THR A 316 19.25 16.06 13.78
N LYS A 317 19.30 17.15 13.02
CA LYS A 317 18.16 18.05 12.87
C LYS A 317 17.40 17.70 11.60
N TYR A 318 16.10 17.94 11.61
CA TYR A 318 15.23 17.63 10.49
C TYR A 318 14.40 18.85 10.08
N THR A 319 14.03 18.91 8.82
CA THR A 319 13.08 19.89 8.28
C THR A 319 11.87 19.19 7.71
N PHE A 320 10.70 19.76 7.99
CA PHE A 320 9.43 19.45 7.35
C PHE A 320 8.97 20.72 6.61
N THR A 321 8.55 20.67 5.35
CA THR A 321 8.25 19.50 4.49
C THR A 321 9.46 19.01 3.70
N SER A 322 9.50 17.72 3.36
CA SER A 322 10.57 17.15 2.53
C SER A 322 10.62 17.75 1.10
N ASP A 323 11.83 18.03 0.60
CA ASP A 323 12.08 18.58 -0.74
C ASP A 323 12.05 17.47 -1.80
N LYS A 324 10.97 17.44 -2.59
CA LYS A 324 10.76 16.47 -3.68
C LYS A 324 11.81 16.53 -4.81
N SER A 325 12.51 17.66 -4.96
CA SER A 325 13.60 17.77 -5.96
C SER A 325 14.87 17.06 -5.49
N VAL A 326 15.08 16.98 -4.17
CA VAL A 326 16.21 16.29 -3.54
C VAL A 326 15.88 14.82 -3.29
N TYR A 327 14.66 14.53 -2.84
CA TYR A 327 14.17 13.20 -2.50
C TYR A 327 12.92 12.85 -3.34
N PRO A 328 13.08 12.53 -4.63
CA PRO A 328 11.95 12.32 -5.54
C PRO A 328 11.24 10.97 -5.37
N ASN A 329 11.91 9.96 -4.79
CA ASN A 329 11.40 8.60 -4.67
C ASN A 329 11.77 7.99 -3.32
N PHE A 330 10.90 7.11 -2.82
CA PHE A 330 11.10 6.36 -1.59
C PHE A 330 10.93 4.85 -1.83
N PRO A 331 11.43 4.00 -0.92
CA PRO A 331 11.16 2.57 -0.93
C PRO A 331 9.67 2.24 -1.07
N SER A 332 9.34 1.15 -1.77
CA SER A 332 7.95 0.78 -2.10
C SER A 332 7.09 0.43 -0.88
N ASP A 333 7.69 0.13 0.26
CA ASP A 333 7.01 -0.09 1.53
C ASP A 333 6.50 1.21 2.18
N LYS A 334 6.89 2.38 1.67
CA LYS A 334 6.45 3.68 2.17
C LYS A 334 5.18 4.14 1.46
N ILE A 335 4.13 4.41 2.23
CA ILE A 335 2.85 4.91 1.75
C ILE A 335 2.86 6.44 1.79
N VAL A 336 3.56 7.05 0.83
CA VAL A 336 3.68 8.51 0.74
C VAL A 336 2.66 9.06 -0.24
N ASN A 337 1.73 9.88 0.23
CA ASN A 337 0.82 10.60 -0.63
C ASN A 337 1.50 11.89 -1.15
N PRO A 338 1.47 12.18 -2.47
CA PRO A 338 2.14 13.36 -3.04
C PRO A 338 1.68 14.70 -2.46
N GLN A 339 0.50 14.79 -1.85
CA GLN A 339 -0.03 16.00 -1.26
C GLN A 339 -0.06 15.91 0.27
N TRP A 340 -0.66 14.86 0.81
CA TRP A 340 -0.99 14.79 2.25
C TRP A 340 0.26 14.60 3.11
N SER A 341 1.22 13.78 2.65
CA SER A 341 2.48 13.52 3.35
C SER A 341 3.39 14.76 3.43
N TYR A 342 3.11 15.78 2.62
CA TYR A 342 3.86 17.03 2.54
C TYR A 342 3.08 18.20 3.14
N GLY A 343 2.19 17.93 4.09
CA GLY A 343 1.40 18.95 4.79
C GLY A 343 0.31 19.61 3.92
N GLY A 344 0.02 19.06 2.75
CA GLY A 344 -1.10 19.51 1.93
C GLY A 344 -2.44 19.10 2.53
N ASN A 345 -3.48 19.87 2.22
CA ASN A 345 -4.83 19.59 2.69
C ASN A 345 -5.38 18.31 2.04
N PHE A 346 -6.19 17.56 2.79
CA PHE A 346 -6.94 16.40 2.35
C PHE A 346 -8.34 16.41 2.95
N SER A 347 -9.29 15.74 2.29
CA SER A 347 -10.66 15.64 2.79
C SER A 347 -11.04 14.19 3.02
N LEU A 348 -11.74 13.95 4.12
CA LEU A 348 -12.29 12.66 4.51
C LEU A 348 -13.82 12.74 4.46
N ALA A 349 -14.44 11.71 3.90
CA ALA A 349 -15.87 11.48 3.90
C ALA A 349 -16.27 10.45 4.98
N ASN A 350 -17.57 10.40 5.29
CA ASN A 350 -18.08 9.36 6.17
C ASN A 350 -17.87 7.98 5.51
N GLY A 351 -17.20 7.07 6.22
CA GLY A 351 -16.89 5.73 5.72
C GLY A 351 -15.55 5.62 4.99
N ASP A 352 -14.77 6.71 4.88
CA ASP A 352 -13.41 6.62 4.36
C ASP A 352 -12.54 5.68 5.21
N PRO A 353 -11.57 4.99 4.59
CA PRO A 353 -10.68 4.09 5.29
C PRO A 353 -9.81 4.82 6.32
N ALA A 354 -9.32 4.07 7.30
CA ALA A 354 -8.41 4.57 8.32
C ALA A 354 -7.17 5.25 7.72
N LEU A 355 -6.69 6.32 8.35
CA LEU A 355 -5.47 7.00 7.89
C LEU A 355 -4.25 6.11 8.09
N ASN A 356 -3.61 5.78 6.97
CA ASN A 356 -2.38 4.99 6.90
C ASN A 356 -1.42 5.69 5.92
N ILE A 357 -0.60 6.61 6.44
CA ILE A 357 0.21 7.51 5.62
C ILE A 357 1.58 7.78 6.25
N ASP A 358 2.63 7.74 5.43
CA ASP A 358 4.00 7.99 5.84
C ASP A 358 4.43 9.42 5.50
N ILE A 359 5.19 10.06 6.38
CA ILE A 359 5.60 11.46 6.28
C ILE A 359 7.14 11.54 6.21
N PRO A 360 7.72 11.93 5.05
CA PRO A 360 9.16 12.14 4.94
C PRO A 360 9.59 13.45 5.61
N VAL A 361 10.72 13.41 6.32
CA VAL A 361 11.42 14.59 6.85
C VAL A 361 12.87 14.60 6.39
N ASP A 362 13.38 15.77 6.03
CA ASP A 362 14.71 15.89 5.47
C ASP A 362 15.74 16.07 6.59
N PRO A 363 16.80 15.25 6.67
CA PRO A 363 17.88 15.53 7.59
C PRO A 363 18.56 16.83 7.14
N VAL A 364 18.56 17.82 8.02
CA VAL A 364 19.41 19.00 7.88
C VAL A 364 20.83 18.51 7.98
N LEU A 365 21.54 18.52 6.85
CA LEU A 365 22.98 18.26 6.82
C LEU A 365 23.60 19.24 7.82
N SER A 366 24.09 18.71 8.93
CA SER A 366 24.74 19.50 9.95
C SER A 366 25.85 20.30 9.28
N THR A 367 25.70 21.64 9.27
CA THR A 367 26.86 22.52 9.12
C THR A 367 27.84 22.06 10.17
N PRO A 368 29.01 21.56 9.77
CA PRO A 368 29.89 20.98 10.76
C PRO A 368 30.32 22.07 11.73
N THR A 369 30.45 21.69 13.00
CA THR A 369 31.02 22.50 14.07
C THR A 369 32.52 22.80 13.86
N SER A 370 33.08 22.42 12.70
CA SER A 370 34.44 22.76 12.33
C SER A 370 34.55 24.27 12.08
N PRO A 371 35.60 24.93 12.61
CA PRO A 371 35.93 26.28 12.18
C PRO A 371 36.38 26.32 10.71
N LEU A 372 36.64 25.17 10.08
CA LEU A 372 37.07 25.10 8.69
C LEU A 372 35.88 25.27 7.74
N PHE A 373 36.04 26.16 6.77
CA PHE A 373 35.11 26.40 5.67
C PHE A 373 35.82 26.16 4.34
N VAL A 374 35.18 25.42 3.43
CA VAL A 374 35.73 25.10 2.12
C VAL A 374 34.84 25.66 1.01
N LYS A 375 35.49 26.23 0.00
CA LYS A 375 34.87 26.64 -1.27
C LYS A 375 35.63 25.99 -2.42
N LYS A 376 34.90 25.52 -3.42
CA LYS A 376 35.49 24.91 -4.63
C LYS A 376 34.93 25.56 -5.87
N THR A 377 35.79 25.80 -6.85
CA THR A 377 35.44 26.32 -8.15
C THR A 377 36.17 25.55 -9.23
N ALA A 378 35.49 25.28 -10.33
CA ALA A 378 36.13 24.91 -11.59
C ALA A 378 36.39 26.19 -12.41
N THR A 379 37.33 26.11 -13.34
CA THR A 379 37.64 27.21 -14.27
C THR A 379 36.55 27.34 -15.33
N HIS A 380 36.05 26.21 -15.84
CA HIS A 380 34.93 26.17 -16.76
C HIS A 380 33.72 25.46 -16.12
N THR A 381 32.55 25.58 -16.74
CA THR A 381 31.32 24.87 -16.33
C THR A 381 30.98 23.71 -17.27
N THR A 382 31.62 23.66 -18.44
CA THR A 382 31.44 22.67 -19.50
C THR A 382 32.81 22.22 -20.00
N ALA A 383 32.94 20.95 -20.38
CA ALA A 383 34.18 20.45 -20.99
C ALA A 383 33.93 19.20 -21.85
N GLU A 384 34.78 18.98 -22.84
CA GLU A 384 34.70 17.84 -23.74
C GLU A 384 35.55 16.64 -23.25
N LEU A 385 35.31 15.46 -23.83
CA LEU A 385 36.18 14.31 -23.58
C LEU A 385 37.60 14.59 -24.05
N GLY A 386 38.57 14.36 -23.17
CA GLY A 386 39.99 14.61 -23.40
C GLY A 386 40.49 15.95 -22.86
N ASP A 387 39.58 16.87 -22.49
CA ASP A 387 39.94 18.17 -21.95
C ASP A 387 40.61 18.07 -20.57
N PHE A 388 41.30 19.15 -20.23
CA PHE A 388 41.87 19.36 -18.91
C PHE A 388 41.11 20.46 -18.18
N GLU A 389 40.70 20.17 -16.95
CA GLU A 389 40.00 21.12 -16.11
C GLU A 389 40.83 21.46 -14.87
N GLU A 390 40.85 22.74 -14.50
CA GLU A 390 41.58 23.23 -13.33
C GLU A 390 40.61 23.56 -12.19
N TYR A 391 40.76 22.84 -11.07
CA TYR A 391 40.01 23.09 -9.85
C TYR A 391 40.80 23.99 -8.90
N THR A 392 40.11 24.95 -8.31
CA THR A 392 40.61 25.74 -7.17
C THR A 392 39.75 25.44 -5.94
N VAL A 393 40.40 25.00 -4.86
CA VAL A 393 39.80 24.75 -3.55
C VAL A 393 40.37 25.76 -2.56
N THR A 394 39.53 26.61 -1.99
CA THR A 394 39.90 27.53 -0.91
C THR A 394 39.47 26.93 0.42
N VAL A 395 40.42 26.73 1.33
CA VAL A 395 40.20 26.23 2.69
C VAL A 395 40.48 27.37 3.66
N ALA A 396 39.49 27.76 4.46
CA ALA A 396 39.60 28.87 5.41
C ALA A 396 39.31 28.41 6.84
N ASN A 397 40.12 28.84 7.80
CA ASN A 397 39.80 28.72 9.22
C ASN A 397 39.04 29.98 9.65
N ARG A 398 37.74 29.85 9.89
CA ARG A 398 36.82 30.90 10.36
C ARG A 398 36.65 30.92 11.88
N GLY A 399 37.44 30.11 12.60
CA GLY A 399 37.47 30.10 14.07
C GLY A 399 38.37 31.18 14.65
N SER A 400 38.38 31.26 15.98
CA SER A 400 39.19 32.21 16.75
C SER A 400 40.58 31.68 17.17
N ALA A 401 40.89 30.42 16.86
CA ALA A 401 42.14 29.76 17.23
C ALA A 401 42.78 29.02 16.05
N LEU A 402 44.07 28.68 16.18
CA LEU A 402 44.82 27.82 15.25
C LEU A 402 44.12 26.46 15.11
N THR A 403 43.96 25.98 13.87
CA THR A 403 43.57 24.59 13.57
C THR A 403 44.79 23.81 13.10
N SER A 404 45.15 22.74 13.81
CA SER A 404 46.32 21.92 13.48
C SER A 404 45.98 20.72 12.60
N GLY A 405 46.98 20.27 11.82
CA GLY A 405 46.90 19.05 10.99
C GLY A 405 45.74 19.04 9.99
N VAL A 406 45.45 20.20 9.39
CA VAL A 406 44.45 20.36 8.34
C VAL A 406 44.86 19.55 7.12
N SER A 407 43.92 18.80 6.57
CA SER A 407 44.03 18.06 5.32
C SER A 407 42.75 18.21 4.50
N ILE A 408 42.84 18.03 3.19
CA ILE A 408 41.66 17.93 2.32
C ILE A 408 41.53 16.51 1.79
N LYS A 409 40.28 16.06 1.65
CA LYS A 409 39.90 14.86 0.91
C LYS A 409 38.97 15.26 -0.21
N ASP A 410 39.41 15.00 -1.43
CA ASP A 410 38.71 15.31 -2.67
C ASP A 410 38.26 14.02 -3.36
N SER A 411 37.04 13.99 -3.87
CA SER A 411 36.42 12.84 -4.53
C SER A 411 36.07 13.23 -5.96
N LEU A 412 36.94 12.84 -6.88
CA LEU A 412 36.78 13.05 -8.31
C LEU A 412 35.59 12.23 -8.83
N PRO A 413 34.75 12.80 -9.70
CA PRO A 413 33.66 12.07 -10.32
C PRO A 413 34.20 11.03 -11.30
N ARG A 414 33.35 10.07 -11.67
CA ARG A 414 33.73 8.99 -12.60
C ARG A 414 34.31 9.58 -13.89
N GLY A 415 35.43 9.04 -14.34
CA GLY A 415 36.09 9.47 -15.57
C GLY A 415 37.02 10.68 -15.41
N PHE A 416 37.04 11.37 -14.27
CA PHE A 416 37.98 12.46 -14.01
C PHE A 416 39.26 11.90 -13.40
N ILE A 417 40.41 12.26 -13.97
CA ILE A 417 41.71 11.66 -13.66
C ILE A 417 42.66 12.78 -13.24
N TYR A 418 43.22 12.73 -12.03
CA TYR A 418 44.22 13.71 -11.60
C TYR A 418 45.46 13.69 -12.50
N VAL A 419 45.98 14.88 -12.84
CA VAL A 419 47.21 15.04 -13.63
C VAL A 419 48.41 15.23 -12.70
N PRO A 420 49.34 14.25 -12.62
CA PRO A 420 50.52 14.33 -11.76
C PRO A 420 51.37 15.58 -12.02
N GLY A 421 51.94 16.13 -10.95
CA GLY A 421 52.78 17.32 -10.97
C GLY A 421 52.03 18.65 -11.11
N THR A 422 50.70 18.66 -11.06
CA THR A 422 49.89 19.89 -11.21
C THR A 422 49.45 20.51 -9.88
N MET A 423 49.57 19.79 -8.76
CA MET A 423 49.18 20.27 -7.44
C MET A 423 49.99 21.50 -7.00
N ARG A 424 49.27 22.56 -6.64
CA ARG A 424 49.81 23.81 -6.11
C ARG A 424 49.07 24.22 -4.85
N VAL A 425 49.79 24.79 -3.88
CA VAL A 425 49.25 25.40 -2.67
C VAL A 425 49.74 26.84 -2.64
N ASP A 426 48.81 27.80 -2.61
CA ASP A 426 49.05 29.24 -2.72
C ASP A 426 49.97 29.60 -3.91
N GLY A 427 49.75 28.91 -5.04
CA GLY A 427 50.50 29.07 -6.28
C GLY A 427 51.86 28.35 -6.32
N VAL A 428 52.34 27.82 -5.19
CA VAL A 428 53.62 27.08 -5.10
C VAL A 428 53.38 25.60 -5.40
N LYS A 429 54.22 25.01 -6.26
CA LYS A 429 54.16 23.58 -6.56
C LYS A 429 54.49 22.76 -5.31
N VAL A 430 53.65 21.77 -5.01
CA VAL A 430 53.86 20.80 -3.90
C VAL A 430 53.93 19.37 -4.43
N ASN A 431 54.14 18.41 -3.54
CA ASN A 431 54.07 16.99 -3.87
C ASN A 431 52.63 16.60 -4.29
N ASP A 432 52.53 15.58 -5.13
CA ASP A 432 51.24 15.03 -5.55
C ASP A 432 50.44 14.48 -4.35
N PRO A 433 49.10 14.56 -4.39
CA PRO A 433 48.25 14.06 -3.32
C PRO A 433 48.35 12.53 -3.20
N LEU A 434 48.06 12.02 -2.00
CA LEU A 434 47.82 10.60 -1.80
C LEU A 434 46.58 10.18 -2.59
N GLY A 435 46.58 8.97 -3.16
CA GLY A 435 45.52 8.46 -4.03
C GLY A 435 45.83 8.52 -5.53
N GLY A 436 47.01 9.04 -5.90
CA GLY A 436 47.52 8.97 -7.26
C GLY A 436 46.58 9.65 -8.26
N LYS A 437 46.08 8.90 -9.24
CA LYS A 437 45.20 9.42 -10.29
C LYS A 437 43.72 9.57 -9.88
N GLY A 438 43.34 9.19 -8.66
CA GLY A 438 41.97 9.23 -8.13
C GLY A 438 41.35 7.84 -7.91
N PRO A 439 40.05 7.77 -7.60
CA PRO A 439 39.11 8.89 -7.53
C PRO A 439 39.24 9.72 -6.25
N TYR A 440 39.88 9.21 -5.20
CA TYR A 440 40.05 9.94 -3.94
C TYR A 440 41.44 10.55 -3.85
N LEU A 441 41.54 11.86 -3.72
CA LEU A 441 42.80 12.59 -3.52
C LEU A 441 42.86 13.12 -2.09
N THR A 442 43.97 12.89 -1.40
CA THR A 442 44.20 13.45 -0.05
C THR A 442 45.47 14.30 -0.02
N LEU A 443 45.37 15.52 0.47
CA LEU A 443 46.50 16.45 0.60
C LEU A 443 46.54 17.05 2.01
N GLY A 444 47.69 16.98 2.67
CA GLY A 444 47.94 17.67 3.94
C GLY A 444 48.29 19.14 3.71
N LEU A 445 47.65 20.04 4.46
CA LEU A 445 47.89 21.49 4.44
C LEU A 445 48.66 21.98 5.67
N GLY A 446 48.82 21.15 6.70
CA GLY A 446 49.54 21.51 7.93
C GLY A 446 48.65 22.32 8.89
N ASN A 447 49.20 23.34 9.54
CA ASN A 447 48.43 24.16 10.47
C ASN A 447 47.87 25.39 9.78
N LEU A 448 46.65 25.80 10.14
CA LEU A 448 45.98 26.97 9.60
C LEU A 448 45.58 27.91 10.75
N ASP A 449 46.21 29.09 10.80
CA ASP A 449 45.90 30.13 11.80
C ASP A 449 44.45 30.63 11.69
N ALA A 450 43.94 31.19 12.78
CA ALA A 450 42.63 31.82 12.81
C ALA A 450 42.49 32.89 11.71
N ASN A 451 41.35 32.90 11.02
CA ASN A 451 41.03 33.81 9.91
C ASN A 451 41.97 33.76 8.71
N LYS A 452 42.78 32.69 8.56
CA LYS A 452 43.59 32.46 7.36
C LYS A 452 42.89 31.53 6.39
N GLU A 453 43.24 31.68 5.11
CA GLU A 453 42.83 30.80 4.03
C GLU A 453 44.03 30.33 3.22
N VAL A 454 43.91 29.14 2.65
CA VAL A 454 44.88 28.49 1.76
C VAL A 454 44.16 28.10 0.48
N LYS A 455 44.80 28.35 -0.67
CA LYS A 455 44.28 27.99 -1.99
C LYS A 455 45.02 26.79 -2.55
N VAL A 456 44.31 25.70 -2.77
CA VAL A 456 44.79 24.49 -3.43
C VAL A 456 44.32 24.49 -4.88
N GLN A 457 45.24 24.29 -5.82
CA GLN A 457 44.95 24.26 -7.25
C GLN A 457 45.50 22.98 -7.87
N TYR A 458 44.71 22.32 -8.70
CA TYR A 458 45.14 21.12 -9.41
C TYR A 458 44.36 20.93 -10.70
N ARG A 459 44.94 20.13 -11.62
CA ARG A 459 44.30 19.79 -12.89
C ARG A 459 43.87 18.34 -12.92
N VAL A 460 42.77 18.11 -13.64
CA VAL A 460 42.28 16.79 -13.98
C VAL A 460 42.10 16.67 -15.48
N GLN A 461 42.23 15.46 -16.01
CA GLN A 461 41.86 15.10 -17.37
C GLN A 461 40.48 14.45 -17.38
N ILE A 462 39.64 14.82 -18.34
CA ILE A 462 38.32 14.25 -18.53
C ILE A 462 38.45 13.03 -19.45
N GLY A 463 38.41 11.85 -18.86
CA GLY A 463 38.52 10.57 -19.56
C GLY A 463 37.21 10.10 -20.19
N PRO A 464 37.25 9.06 -21.05
CA PRO A 464 36.10 8.58 -21.82
C PRO A 464 34.92 8.08 -20.97
N ASN A 465 35.17 7.71 -19.72
CA ASN A 465 34.12 7.27 -18.79
C ASN A 465 33.35 8.41 -18.12
N ALA A 466 33.69 9.68 -18.40
CA ALA A 466 33.10 10.84 -17.75
C ALA A 466 31.63 11.08 -18.11
N LEU A 467 31.20 10.66 -19.31
CA LEU A 467 29.79 10.72 -19.74
C LEU A 467 28.86 9.83 -18.91
N ASN A 468 29.41 8.82 -18.24
CA ASN A 468 28.67 7.91 -17.36
C ASN A 468 28.77 8.33 -15.87
N GLY A 469 29.25 9.55 -15.58
CA GLY A 469 29.37 10.13 -14.25
C GLY A 469 28.47 11.35 -14.06
N ASP A 470 28.37 11.83 -12.82
CA ASP A 470 27.58 13.03 -12.48
C ASP A 470 28.31 14.36 -12.78
N GLY A 471 29.62 14.30 -13.05
CA GLY A 471 30.48 15.46 -13.27
C GLY A 471 30.69 16.33 -12.03
N ILE A 472 30.32 15.86 -10.83
CA ILE A 472 30.37 16.63 -9.59
C ILE A 472 31.62 16.25 -8.80
N ASN A 473 32.55 17.20 -8.68
CA ASN A 473 33.75 17.02 -7.89
C ASN A 473 33.55 17.54 -6.46
N ARG A 474 33.77 16.70 -5.45
CA ARG A 474 33.39 16.98 -4.05
C ARG A 474 34.59 17.00 -3.12
N VAL A 475 34.72 18.02 -2.28
CA VAL A 475 35.85 18.17 -1.34
C VAL A 475 35.39 18.52 0.07
N ARG A 476 36.10 17.97 1.07
CA ARG A 476 35.99 18.34 2.48
C ARG A 476 37.39 18.56 3.05
N ALA A 477 37.52 19.46 4.01
CA ALA A 477 38.70 19.59 4.86
C ALA A 477 38.46 18.88 6.20
N ARG A 478 39.53 18.45 6.84
CA ARG A 478 39.50 17.80 8.16
C ARG A 478 40.73 18.21 8.96
N ASP A 479 40.56 18.46 10.25
CA ASP A 479 41.66 18.77 11.17
C ASP A 479 42.30 17.51 11.82
N ALA A 480 43.33 17.71 12.64
CA ALA A 480 44.01 16.62 13.36
C ALA A 480 43.11 15.84 14.32
N SER A 481 42.02 16.44 14.80
CA SER A 481 41.04 15.81 15.70
C SER A 481 40.00 14.98 14.95
N GLY A 482 39.95 15.08 13.62
CA GLY A 482 38.99 14.38 12.78
C GLY A 482 37.73 15.19 12.47
N THR A 483 37.64 16.46 12.89
CA THR A 483 36.48 17.32 12.64
C THR A 483 36.47 17.80 11.19
N GLU A 484 35.37 17.60 10.47
CA GLU A 484 35.26 17.91 9.02
C GLU A 484 34.63 19.27 8.75
N SER A 485 35.02 19.95 7.67
CA SER A 485 34.35 21.16 7.15
C SER A 485 33.06 20.85 6.40
N ASN A 486 32.36 21.90 5.94
CA ASN A 486 31.31 21.74 4.94
C ASN A 486 31.85 21.01 3.71
N GLU A 487 30.96 20.36 2.96
CA GLU A 487 31.30 19.85 1.63
C GLU A 487 31.20 20.98 0.63
N ALA A 488 32.26 21.20 -0.13
CA ALA A 488 32.23 22.05 -1.31
C ALA A 488 32.19 21.18 -2.56
N SER A 489 31.42 21.60 -3.56
CA SER A 489 31.33 20.90 -4.82
C SER A 489 31.44 21.87 -5.99
N ALA A 490 31.93 21.37 -7.12
CA ALA A 490 31.91 22.07 -8.40
C ALA A 490 31.51 21.05 -9.48
N LYS A 491 30.52 21.42 -10.30
CA LYS A 491 30.00 20.58 -11.38
C LYS A 491 30.58 21.03 -12.71
N ILE A 492 31.01 20.05 -13.50
CA ILE A 492 31.32 20.20 -14.92
C ILE A 492 30.31 19.41 -15.72
N GLU A 493 29.66 20.06 -16.67
CA GLU A 493 28.85 19.38 -17.68
C GLU A 493 29.76 18.82 -18.77
N VAL A 494 29.81 17.49 -18.88
CA VAL A 494 30.66 16.81 -19.85
C VAL A 494 29.87 16.55 -21.11
N THR A 495 30.35 17.07 -22.23
CA THR A 495 29.73 16.86 -23.55
C THR A 495 30.63 15.98 -24.43
N PRO A 496 30.05 15.06 -25.22
CA PRO A 496 30.79 14.49 -26.34
C PRO A 496 31.04 15.64 -27.34
N GLY A 497 32.32 15.96 -27.57
CA GLY A 497 32.69 17.09 -28.42
C GLY A 497 32.18 16.97 -29.86
N VAL A 498 32.10 18.10 -30.57
CA VAL A 498 31.48 18.21 -31.91
C VAL A 498 32.22 17.38 -32.98
N LEU A 499 33.45 16.95 -32.69
CA LEU A 499 34.33 16.20 -33.61
C LEU A 499 34.28 14.68 -33.41
N MET A 500 33.45 14.17 -32.49
CA MET A 500 33.30 12.72 -32.26
C MET A 500 31.96 12.20 -32.77
N SER A 501 31.71 12.31 -34.08
CA SER A 501 30.63 11.53 -34.73
C SER A 501 30.98 10.03 -34.82
N ASP A 502 32.26 9.71 -34.68
CA ASP A 502 32.84 8.40 -34.96
C ASP A 502 33.50 7.84 -33.69
N ALA A 503 33.23 6.57 -33.42
CA ALA A 503 33.71 5.78 -32.30
C ALA A 503 34.49 4.56 -32.80
N PHE A 504 35.24 3.94 -31.90
CA PHE A 504 35.93 2.68 -32.14
C PHE A 504 35.31 1.60 -31.24
N VAL A 505 34.98 0.45 -31.82
CA VAL A 505 34.57 -0.73 -31.05
C VAL A 505 35.73 -1.71 -31.09
N VAL A 506 36.39 -1.93 -29.96
CA VAL A 506 37.50 -2.88 -29.83
C VAL A 506 37.06 -4.02 -28.92
N GLY A 507 37.38 -5.26 -29.31
CA GLY A 507 37.05 -6.43 -28.51
C GLY A 507 37.92 -7.63 -28.82
N LYS A 508 37.59 -8.75 -28.17
CA LYS A 508 38.29 -10.02 -28.33
C LYS A 508 37.32 -11.18 -28.24
N VAL A 509 37.45 -12.15 -29.14
CA VAL A 509 36.81 -13.46 -29.03
C VAL A 509 37.81 -14.42 -28.40
N TYR A 510 37.41 -15.08 -27.33
CA TYR A 510 38.26 -16.01 -26.58
C TYR A 510 37.52 -17.30 -26.27
N MET A 511 38.28 -18.36 -26.02
CA MET A 511 37.74 -19.64 -25.60
C MET A 511 37.62 -19.66 -24.09
N ASP A 512 36.37 -19.55 -23.62
CA ASP A 512 35.99 -19.68 -22.21
C ASP A 512 36.01 -21.17 -21.81
N CYS A 513 37.14 -21.61 -21.26
CA CYS A 513 37.38 -23.01 -20.94
C CYS A 513 36.73 -23.42 -19.61
N ASN A 514 36.51 -22.47 -18.70
CA ASN A 514 35.93 -22.73 -17.38
C ASN A 514 34.45 -22.34 -17.28
N ARG A 515 33.87 -21.78 -18.35
CA ARG A 515 32.46 -21.42 -18.54
C ARG A 515 31.96 -20.36 -17.55
N ASN A 516 32.83 -19.46 -17.11
CA ASN A 516 32.46 -18.42 -16.15
C ASN A 516 32.03 -17.11 -16.82
N GLY A 517 32.12 -16.99 -18.15
CA GLY A 517 31.76 -15.80 -18.90
C GLY A 517 32.74 -14.62 -18.75
N MET A 518 33.91 -14.84 -18.16
CA MET A 518 34.97 -13.85 -17.96
C MET A 518 36.28 -14.36 -18.57
N GLN A 519 37.06 -13.46 -19.19
CA GLN A 519 38.35 -13.87 -19.74
C GLN A 519 39.40 -14.00 -18.64
N ASP A 520 39.89 -15.22 -18.41
CA ASP A 520 40.91 -15.52 -17.42
C ASP A 520 42.33 -15.63 -18.01
N VAL A 521 43.34 -15.55 -17.13
CA VAL A 521 44.74 -15.77 -17.49
C VAL A 521 44.93 -17.21 -17.98
N GLY A 522 45.30 -17.36 -19.25
CA GLY A 522 45.49 -18.66 -19.90
C GLY A 522 44.47 -18.95 -21.01
N GLU A 523 43.36 -18.21 -21.06
CA GLU A 523 42.35 -18.37 -22.10
C GLU A 523 42.77 -17.72 -23.42
N ARG A 524 42.87 -18.57 -24.44
CA ARG A 524 43.38 -18.17 -25.76
C ARG A 524 42.30 -17.46 -26.56
N GLY A 525 42.72 -16.49 -27.36
CA GLY A 525 41.86 -15.89 -28.36
C GLY A 525 41.55 -16.84 -29.50
N VAL A 526 40.39 -16.67 -30.14
CA VAL A 526 39.97 -17.47 -31.28
C VAL A 526 40.13 -16.65 -32.56
N PRO A 527 41.07 -17.01 -33.45
CA PRO A 527 41.30 -16.29 -34.70
C PRO A 527 40.30 -16.65 -35.80
N GLY A 528 40.13 -15.76 -36.77
CA GLY A 528 39.32 -16.03 -37.98
C GLY A 528 37.80 -15.93 -37.79
N ILE A 529 37.34 -15.44 -36.63
CA ILE A 529 35.92 -15.29 -36.33
C ILE A 529 35.39 -14.01 -36.94
N ARG A 530 34.31 -14.11 -37.71
CA ARG A 530 33.64 -12.95 -38.29
C ARG A 530 32.59 -12.38 -37.33
N LEU A 531 32.60 -11.07 -37.14
CA LEU A 531 31.60 -10.33 -36.37
C LEU A 531 30.94 -9.28 -37.27
N PHE A 532 29.61 -9.21 -37.22
CA PHE A 532 28.80 -8.25 -37.97
C PHE A 532 28.25 -7.16 -37.05
N MET A 533 28.13 -5.93 -37.58
CA MET A 533 27.29 -4.88 -37.02
C MET A 533 25.91 -4.89 -37.67
N GLU A 534 24.96 -4.15 -37.09
CA GLU A 534 23.59 -4.06 -37.60
C GLU A 534 23.47 -3.38 -38.97
N ASP A 535 24.50 -2.62 -39.38
CA ASP A 535 24.59 -1.98 -40.70
C ASP A 535 25.17 -2.91 -41.80
N GLY A 536 25.55 -4.14 -41.44
CA GLY A 536 26.11 -5.15 -42.33
C GLY A 536 27.63 -5.08 -42.51
N THR A 537 28.31 -4.11 -41.89
CA THR A 537 29.78 -4.10 -41.83
C THR A 537 30.28 -5.28 -40.99
N TYR A 538 31.48 -5.77 -41.29
CA TYR A 538 32.07 -6.89 -40.56
C TYR A 538 33.57 -6.77 -40.38
N VAL A 539 34.06 -7.43 -39.33
CA VAL A 539 35.48 -7.62 -39.04
C VAL A 539 35.77 -9.09 -38.81
N VAL A 540 37.04 -9.48 -38.96
CA VAL A 540 37.51 -10.84 -38.69
C VAL A 540 38.59 -10.77 -37.62
N THR A 541 38.49 -11.63 -36.60
CA THR A 541 39.46 -11.63 -35.50
C THR A 541 40.86 -12.02 -35.95
N ASP A 542 41.87 -11.35 -35.39
CA ASP A 542 43.29 -11.62 -35.64
C ASP A 542 43.77 -12.92 -34.98
N ARG A 543 45.07 -13.23 -35.12
CA ARG A 543 45.71 -14.43 -34.53
C ARG A 543 45.56 -14.55 -33.00
N GLU A 544 45.29 -13.44 -32.31
CA GLU A 544 45.08 -13.37 -30.86
C GLU A 544 43.59 -13.24 -30.51
N GLY A 545 42.68 -13.37 -31.48
CA GLY A 545 41.24 -13.24 -31.31
C GLY A 545 40.73 -11.80 -31.19
N LYS A 546 41.58 -10.79 -31.41
CA LYS A 546 41.21 -9.37 -31.27
C LYS A 546 40.55 -8.84 -32.53
N TYR A 547 39.68 -7.85 -32.39
CA TYR A 547 39.03 -7.16 -33.50
C TYR A 547 38.75 -5.70 -33.16
N ASP A 548 38.59 -4.89 -34.19
CA ASP A 548 38.31 -3.46 -34.10
C ASP A 548 37.48 -2.94 -35.28
N PHE A 549 36.38 -2.24 -34.97
CA PHE A 549 35.64 -1.42 -35.94
C PHE A 549 36.08 0.03 -35.80
N TYR A 550 36.32 0.67 -36.95
CA TYR A 550 36.70 2.08 -37.06
C TYR A 550 35.58 2.89 -37.72
N GLY A 551 35.45 4.15 -37.33
CA GLY A 551 34.49 5.06 -37.99
C GLY A 551 33.02 4.76 -37.64
N VAL A 552 32.76 4.15 -36.48
CA VAL A 552 31.42 3.72 -36.09
C VAL A 552 30.62 4.90 -35.56
N SER A 553 29.42 5.16 -36.07
CA SER A 553 28.62 6.30 -35.57
C SER A 553 28.37 6.23 -34.05
N ALA A 554 28.35 7.35 -33.33
CA ALA A 554 28.12 7.38 -31.88
C ALA A 554 26.65 7.11 -31.47
N LYS A 555 26.11 5.94 -31.81
CA LYS A 555 24.75 5.46 -31.47
C LYS A 555 24.80 4.04 -30.89
N THR A 556 23.67 3.51 -30.44
CA THR A 556 23.59 2.09 -30.04
C THR A 556 23.74 1.18 -31.25
N HIS A 557 24.72 0.28 -31.16
CA HIS A 557 25.03 -0.72 -32.18
C HIS A 557 24.80 -2.14 -31.66
N VAL A 558 24.53 -3.08 -32.57
CA VAL A 558 24.38 -4.50 -32.23
C VAL A 558 25.48 -5.28 -32.91
N LEU A 559 26.33 -5.93 -32.11
CA LEU A 559 27.37 -6.82 -32.61
C LEU A 559 26.88 -8.27 -32.57
N LYS A 560 27.00 -8.98 -33.70
CA LYS A 560 26.64 -10.39 -33.79
C LYS A 560 27.79 -11.21 -34.37
N LEU A 561 28.17 -12.25 -33.63
CA LEU A 561 29.15 -13.23 -34.08
C LEU A 561 28.54 -14.16 -35.15
N ASP A 562 29.28 -14.38 -36.25
CA ASP A 562 28.94 -15.34 -37.29
C ASP A 562 29.28 -16.77 -36.83
N ARG A 563 28.24 -17.53 -36.45
CA ARG A 563 28.41 -18.89 -35.93
C ARG A 563 29.00 -19.86 -36.96
N SER A 564 28.96 -19.55 -38.25
CA SER A 564 29.55 -20.39 -39.31
C SER A 564 31.08 -20.29 -39.36
N THR A 565 31.66 -19.27 -38.72
CA THR A 565 33.11 -19.07 -38.61
C THR A 565 33.71 -19.62 -37.32
N LEU A 566 32.89 -20.18 -36.43
CA LEU A 566 33.38 -20.84 -35.23
C LEU A 566 34.07 -22.18 -35.58
N PRO A 567 35.17 -22.54 -34.89
CA PRO A 567 35.90 -23.80 -35.11
C PRO A 567 35.10 -25.06 -34.77
#